data_AF-A0A8T5ITX9-F1
#
_entry.id   AF-A0A8T5ITX9-F1
#
_cell.length_a   1.000
_cell.length_b   1.000
_cell.length_c   1.000
_cell.angle_alpha   90.00
_cell.angle_beta   90.00
_cell.angle_gamma   90.00
#
_symmetry.space_group_name_H-M   'P 1'
#
loop_
_entity.id
_entity.type
_entity.pdbx_description
1 polymer ?
#
loop_
_entity_poly.entity_id
_entity_poly.type
_entity_poly.pdbx_seq_one_letter_code
_entity_poly.pdbx_strand_id
1 'polypeptide(L)'
;MENLKKLTGKKNILLVSRGNKAIFLALQTAKKKGCKKLYVPDQGGWYTYAQYGKKLGFEIIEIKTERGIIDFDPIKNGCVIFNDMPAYAFLQNTERNKNVFYIGDVTGSIGTRKCKADIVVCSFGNHKVIELGQGGMIATNIEMNYESDFKGDAKELEEKVKEIDKRLEKLKKLKTQVSKDLKEFDILQGDGLNILVKGDEEKIIKYCEDNQLEYKKCPMKIKIKEDAISIELTSSVN
;
A
#
# COMPACT_ATOMS: atom_id res chain seq x y z
N MET A 1 0.25 18.20 -10.05
CA MET A 1 0.40 16.82 -10.60
C MET A 1 1.83 16.42 -10.88
N GLU A 2 2.74 17.35 -11.23
CA GLU A 2 4.14 17.02 -11.49
C GLU A 2 4.84 16.35 -10.29
N ASN A 3 4.51 16.77 -9.07
CA ASN A 3 5.04 16.12 -7.87
C ASN A 3 4.61 14.64 -7.75
N LEU A 4 3.36 14.29 -8.10
CA LEU A 4 2.93 12.88 -8.15
C LEU A 4 3.67 12.08 -9.23
N LYS A 5 3.96 12.69 -10.39
CA LYS A 5 4.83 12.06 -11.41
C LYS A 5 6.24 11.81 -10.87
N LYS A 6 6.82 12.78 -10.16
CA LYS A 6 8.14 12.66 -9.52
C LYS A 6 8.15 11.54 -8.48
N LEU A 7 7.14 11.48 -7.61
CA LEU A 7 7.00 10.48 -6.55
C LEU A 7 6.83 9.06 -7.10
N THR A 8 6.02 8.90 -8.16
CA THR A 8 5.74 7.59 -8.75
C THR A 8 6.77 7.16 -9.80
N GLY A 9 7.52 8.11 -10.37
CA GLY A 9 8.37 7.90 -11.54
C GLY A 9 7.58 7.57 -12.81
N LYS A 10 6.31 7.97 -12.89
CA LYS A 10 5.41 7.68 -14.02
C LYS A 10 5.08 8.94 -14.81
N LYS A 11 4.94 8.79 -16.12
CA LYS A 11 4.63 9.88 -17.06
C LYS A 11 3.16 10.30 -16.99
N ASN A 12 2.27 9.32 -16.87
CA ASN A 12 0.83 9.51 -16.91
C ASN A 12 0.25 9.32 -15.52
N ILE A 13 -0.59 10.26 -15.10
CA ILE A 13 -1.30 10.26 -13.82
C ILE A 13 -2.76 10.50 -14.12
N LEU A 14 -3.62 9.63 -13.62
CA LEU A 14 -5.07 9.81 -13.64
C LEU A 14 -5.59 9.76 -12.21
N LEU A 15 -6.20 10.86 -11.78
CA LEU A 15 -6.91 10.92 -10.51
C LEU A 15 -8.27 10.24 -10.68
N VAL A 16 -8.72 9.55 -9.63
CA VAL A 16 -10.00 8.85 -9.61
C VAL A 16 -10.70 9.04 -8.28
N SER A 17 -12.00 8.77 -8.24
CA SER A 17 -12.88 8.95 -7.08
C SER A 17 -12.44 8.18 -5.82
N ARG A 18 -11.70 7.07 -5.96
CA ARG A 18 -11.23 6.23 -4.84
C ARG A 18 -10.11 5.27 -5.24
N GLY A 19 -9.28 4.85 -4.28
CA GLY A 19 -8.23 3.84 -4.50
C GLY A 19 -8.74 2.53 -5.14
N ASN A 20 -9.92 2.04 -4.73
CA ASN A 20 -10.53 0.84 -5.35
C ASN A 20 -10.80 1.01 -6.86
N LYS A 21 -11.16 2.22 -7.32
CA LYS A 21 -11.33 2.50 -8.74
C LYS A 21 -9.99 2.43 -9.47
N ALA A 22 -8.91 2.95 -8.87
CA ALA A 22 -7.57 2.85 -9.42
C ALA A 22 -7.13 1.39 -9.58
N ILE A 23 -7.34 0.55 -8.56
CA ILE A 23 -7.09 -0.90 -8.61
C ILE A 23 -7.86 -1.54 -9.78
N PHE A 24 -9.16 -1.25 -9.89
CA PHE A 24 -9.98 -1.79 -10.97
C PHE A 24 -9.47 -1.41 -12.36
N LEU A 25 -9.13 -0.13 -12.58
CA LEU A 25 -8.59 0.35 -13.86
C LEU A 25 -7.20 -0.24 -14.16
N ALA A 26 -6.37 -0.45 -13.14
CA ALA A 26 -5.06 -1.09 -13.29
C ALA A 26 -5.21 -2.54 -13.77
N LEU A 27 -6.10 -3.30 -13.14
CA LEU A 27 -6.42 -4.68 -13.54
C LEU A 27 -7.06 -4.73 -14.92
N GLN A 28 -7.96 -3.80 -15.26
CA GLN A 28 -8.54 -3.71 -16.60
C GLN A 28 -7.46 -3.45 -17.66
N THR A 29 -6.47 -2.61 -17.35
CA THR A 29 -5.34 -2.33 -18.22
C THR A 29 -4.44 -3.56 -18.40
N ALA A 30 -4.14 -4.29 -17.33
CA ALA A 30 -3.41 -5.56 -17.42
C ALA A 30 -4.16 -6.60 -18.26
N LYS A 31 -5.50 -6.67 -18.14
CA LYS A 31 -6.34 -7.55 -18.97
C LYS A 31 -6.25 -7.19 -20.44
N LYS A 32 -6.35 -5.89 -20.78
CA LYS A 32 -6.17 -5.38 -22.16
C LYS A 32 -4.77 -5.66 -22.73
N LYS A 33 -3.75 -5.76 -21.87
CA LYS A 33 -2.40 -6.19 -22.24
C LYS A 33 -2.25 -7.71 -22.40
N GLY A 34 -3.34 -8.47 -22.31
CA GLY A 34 -3.35 -9.91 -22.54
C GLY A 34 -3.08 -10.77 -21.30
N CYS A 35 -3.00 -10.18 -20.11
CA CYS A 35 -2.81 -10.95 -18.88
C CYS A 35 -4.03 -11.84 -18.60
N LYS A 36 -3.82 -13.15 -18.47
CA LYS A 36 -4.87 -14.13 -18.14
C LYS A 36 -4.84 -14.55 -16.66
N LYS A 37 -3.64 -14.65 -16.10
CA LYS A 37 -3.37 -15.01 -14.70
C LYS A 37 -3.09 -13.76 -13.89
N LEU A 38 -3.77 -13.62 -12.75
CA LEU A 38 -3.50 -12.60 -11.75
C LEU A 38 -3.00 -13.26 -10.48
N TYR A 39 -1.75 -12.97 -10.14
CA TYR A 39 -1.16 -13.35 -8.88
C TYR A 39 -1.52 -12.33 -7.80
N VAL A 40 -2.03 -12.82 -6.67
CA VAL A 40 -2.39 -12.03 -5.49
C VAL A 40 -1.72 -12.62 -4.26
N PRO A 41 -1.27 -11.81 -3.30
CA PRO A 41 -0.65 -12.34 -2.10
C PRO A 41 -1.70 -12.97 -1.18
N ASP A 42 -1.29 -14.01 -0.43
CA ASP A 42 -2.16 -14.69 0.52
C ASP A 42 -2.43 -13.89 1.80
N GLN A 43 -1.60 -12.88 2.08
CA GLN A 43 -1.75 -11.85 3.13
C GLN A 43 -1.13 -10.51 2.67
N GLY A 44 -1.39 -9.41 3.37
CA GLY A 44 -0.82 -8.07 3.08
C GLY A 44 -1.42 -7.34 1.87
N GLY A 45 -2.11 -8.06 0.98
CA GLY A 45 -2.86 -7.49 -0.14
C GLY A 45 -4.27 -7.05 0.24
N TRP A 46 -4.79 -6.04 -0.48
CA TRP A 46 -6.12 -5.52 -0.25
C TRP A 46 -7.22 -6.45 -0.78
N TYR A 47 -8.39 -6.47 -0.12
CA TYR A 47 -9.49 -7.38 -0.44
C TYR A 47 -9.93 -7.33 -1.91
N THR A 48 -9.94 -6.13 -2.50
CA THR A 48 -10.48 -5.94 -3.85
C THR A 48 -9.56 -6.46 -4.96
N TYR A 49 -8.29 -6.79 -4.67
CA TYR A 49 -7.37 -7.35 -5.67
C TYR A 49 -7.95 -8.62 -6.30
N ALA A 50 -8.29 -9.61 -5.47
CA ALA A 50 -8.88 -10.86 -5.93
C ALA A 50 -10.31 -10.67 -6.42
N GLN A 51 -11.12 -9.83 -5.76
CA GLN A 51 -12.52 -9.61 -6.14
C GLN A 51 -12.63 -8.99 -7.55
N TYR A 52 -11.86 -7.94 -7.84
CA TYR A 52 -11.85 -7.31 -9.15
C TYR A 52 -11.14 -8.16 -10.20
N GLY A 53 -10.09 -8.91 -9.81
CA GLY A 53 -9.49 -9.91 -10.70
C GLY A 53 -10.52 -10.94 -11.18
N LYS A 54 -11.29 -11.55 -10.27
CA LYS A 54 -12.36 -12.49 -10.62
C LYS A 54 -13.42 -11.84 -11.51
N LYS A 55 -13.87 -10.63 -11.15
CA LYS A 55 -14.85 -9.87 -11.93
C LYS A 55 -14.39 -9.60 -13.38
N LEU A 56 -13.10 -9.41 -13.59
CA LEU A 56 -12.49 -9.20 -14.90
C LEU A 56 -12.09 -10.51 -15.61
N GLY A 57 -12.44 -11.66 -15.05
CA GLY A 57 -12.20 -12.98 -15.63
C GLY A 57 -10.72 -13.38 -15.63
N PHE A 58 -9.95 -12.99 -14.62
CA PHE A 58 -8.61 -13.53 -14.39
C PHE A 58 -8.68 -14.91 -13.72
N GLU A 59 -7.75 -15.80 -14.07
CA GLU A 59 -7.38 -16.93 -13.23
C GLU A 59 -6.61 -16.38 -12.02
N ILE A 60 -7.18 -16.50 -10.82
CA ILE A 60 -6.55 -16.00 -9.59
C ILE A 60 -5.62 -17.05 -9.03
N ILE A 61 -4.36 -16.68 -8.89
CA ILE A 61 -3.33 -17.52 -8.27
C ILE A 61 -2.91 -16.83 -6.97
N GLU A 62 -3.22 -17.45 -5.83
CA GLU A 62 -2.76 -16.94 -4.54
C GLU A 62 -1.29 -17.37 -4.32
N ILE A 63 -0.41 -16.40 -4.05
CA ILE A 63 1.01 -16.64 -3.75
C ILE A 63 1.22 -16.56 -2.25
N LYS A 64 1.99 -17.50 -1.71
CA LYS A 64 2.46 -17.46 -0.32
C LYS A 64 3.43 -16.31 -0.10
N THR A 65 3.22 -15.58 0.99
CA THR A 65 4.04 -14.43 1.37
C THR A 65 4.53 -14.54 2.79
N GLU A 66 5.67 -13.92 3.06
CA GLU A 66 6.17 -13.70 4.42
C GLU A 66 5.80 -12.28 4.84
N ARG A 67 4.89 -12.13 5.81
CA ARG A 67 4.38 -10.81 6.28
C ARG A 67 3.81 -9.94 5.15
N GLY A 68 3.27 -10.57 4.10
CA GLY A 68 2.74 -9.89 2.91
C GLY A 68 3.79 -9.54 1.86
N ILE A 69 5.07 -9.80 2.12
CA ILE A 69 6.15 -9.67 1.15
C ILE A 69 6.11 -10.86 0.20
N ILE A 70 6.04 -10.56 -1.09
CA ILE A 70 6.01 -11.54 -2.17
C ILE A 70 7.44 -11.87 -2.58
N ASP A 71 7.75 -13.16 -2.66
CA ASP A 71 8.84 -13.65 -3.49
C ASP A 71 8.36 -13.71 -4.96
N PHE A 72 9.00 -12.92 -5.82
CA PHE A 72 8.62 -12.80 -7.23
C PHE A 72 9.28 -13.87 -8.12
N ASP A 73 10.32 -14.57 -7.66
CA ASP A 73 11.09 -15.52 -8.46
C ASP A 73 10.26 -16.67 -9.06
N PRO A 74 9.27 -17.22 -8.34
CA PRO A 74 8.40 -18.26 -8.88
C PRO A 74 7.48 -17.77 -10.01
N ILE A 75 7.26 -16.47 -10.15
CA ILE A 75 6.32 -15.90 -11.13
C ILE A 75 7.01 -15.77 -12.50
N LYS A 76 6.64 -16.64 -13.45
CA LYS A 76 7.27 -16.66 -14.78
C LYS A 76 6.55 -15.83 -15.84
N ASN A 77 5.23 -15.69 -15.74
CA ASN A 77 4.40 -14.91 -16.67
C ASN A 77 3.11 -14.44 -16.00
N GLY A 78 2.34 -13.56 -16.67
CA GLY A 78 1.05 -13.05 -16.18
C GLY A 78 1.17 -11.67 -15.54
N CYS A 79 0.23 -11.31 -14.67
CA CYS A 79 0.33 -10.08 -13.88
C CYS A 79 0.28 -10.35 -12.38
N VAL A 80 1.00 -9.54 -11.61
CA VAL A 80 0.98 -9.57 -10.15
C VAL A 80 0.50 -8.23 -9.63
N ILE A 81 -0.41 -8.26 -8.65
CA ILE A 81 -0.79 -7.08 -7.88
C ILE A 81 -0.37 -7.25 -6.44
N PHE A 82 0.31 -6.25 -5.89
CA PHE A 82 0.91 -6.32 -4.56
C PHE A 82 0.87 -4.96 -3.87
N ASN A 83 0.89 -4.99 -2.54
CA ASN A 83 1.11 -3.80 -1.73
C ASN A 83 2.63 -3.56 -1.64
N ASP A 84 3.10 -2.37 -1.97
CA ASP A 84 4.53 -2.03 -1.93
C ASP A 84 5.05 -1.85 -0.48
N MET A 85 4.13 -1.72 0.48
CA MET A 85 4.40 -1.76 1.92
C MET A 85 3.27 -2.47 2.67
N PRO A 86 3.17 -3.83 2.61
CA PRO A 86 2.18 -4.59 3.34
C PRO A 86 2.15 -4.23 4.84
N ALA A 87 0.93 -4.20 5.38
CA ALA A 87 0.64 -3.75 6.75
C ALA A 87 1.17 -2.36 7.11
N TYR A 88 1.63 -1.56 6.14
CA TYR A 88 2.40 -0.32 6.34
C TYR A 88 3.70 -0.55 7.12
N ALA A 89 4.22 -1.76 7.20
CA ALA A 89 5.33 -2.10 8.10
C ALA A 89 6.51 -2.76 7.40
N PHE A 90 6.28 -3.48 6.30
CA PHE A 90 7.34 -4.22 5.61
C PHE A 90 7.45 -3.73 4.18
N LEU A 91 8.63 -3.36 3.72
CA LEU A 91 8.83 -2.73 2.42
C LEU A 91 9.16 -3.80 1.36
N GLN A 92 8.37 -3.88 0.27
CA GLN A 92 8.53 -4.94 -0.75
C GLN A 92 9.78 -4.76 -1.60
N ASN A 93 10.81 -5.61 -1.51
CA ASN A 93 11.85 -5.55 -2.56
C ASN A 93 11.26 -6.03 -3.89
N THR A 94 11.42 -5.26 -4.96
CA THR A 94 10.87 -5.61 -6.29
C THR A 94 12.00 -5.77 -7.29
N GLU A 95 12.40 -7.02 -7.49
CA GLU A 95 13.22 -7.43 -8.63
C GLU A 95 12.30 -7.83 -9.79
N ARG A 96 12.50 -7.20 -10.94
CA ARG A 96 11.55 -7.31 -12.05
C ARG A 96 11.89 -8.48 -12.96
N ASN A 97 10.92 -9.36 -13.16
CA ASN A 97 10.89 -10.27 -14.29
C ASN A 97 10.22 -9.57 -15.49
N LYS A 98 10.93 -9.48 -16.64
CA LYS A 98 10.42 -8.79 -17.85
C LYS A 98 9.14 -9.41 -18.43
N ASN A 99 8.84 -10.67 -18.10
CA ASN A 99 7.66 -11.39 -18.59
C ASN A 99 6.44 -11.26 -17.68
N VAL A 100 6.56 -10.54 -16.57
CA VAL A 100 5.48 -10.31 -15.60
C VAL A 100 5.08 -8.85 -15.63
N PHE A 101 3.78 -8.60 -15.65
CA PHE A 101 3.21 -7.25 -15.57
C PHE A 101 2.92 -6.89 -14.11
N TYR A 102 3.58 -5.85 -13.60
CA TYR A 102 3.53 -5.50 -12.18
C TYR A 102 2.53 -4.37 -11.91
N ILE A 103 1.65 -4.55 -10.94
CA ILE A 103 0.76 -3.53 -10.39
C ILE A 103 1.13 -3.33 -8.92
N GLY A 104 1.73 -2.19 -8.59
CA GLY A 104 2.14 -1.84 -7.23
C GLY A 104 1.15 -0.89 -6.57
N ASP A 105 0.60 -1.28 -5.43
CA ASP A 105 -0.17 -0.39 -4.57
C ASP A 105 0.78 0.32 -3.60
N VAL A 106 1.00 1.61 -3.83
CA VAL A 106 1.96 2.45 -3.08
C VAL A 106 1.29 3.25 -1.98
N THR A 107 0.05 2.92 -1.61
CA THR A 107 -0.71 3.72 -0.63
C THR A 107 0.04 3.90 0.69
N GLY A 108 0.82 2.89 1.12
CA GLY A 108 1.68 2.99 2.30
C GLY A 108 3.11 3.47 2.05
N SER A 109 3.63 3.34 0.83
CA SER A 109 5.04 3.61 0.52
C SER A 109 5.30 4.88 -0.28
N ILE A 110 4.24 5.60 -0.69
CA ILE A 110 4.38 6.83 -1.48
C ILE A 110 5.21 7.86 -0.71
N GLY A 111 6.22 8.43 -1.38
CA GLY A 111 7.21 9.32 -0.75
C GLY A 111 8.39 8.62 -0.08
N THR A 112 8.27 7.34 0.29
CA THR A 112 9.40 6.59 0.87
C THR A 112 10.40 6.14 -0.19
N ARG A 113 9.90 5.66 -1.33
CA ARG A 113 10.71 5.27 -2.50
C ARG A 113 9.87 5.20 -3.77
N LYS A 114 10.52 4.99 -4.91
CA LYS A 114 9.84 4.75 -6.19
C LYS A 114 9.59 3.25 -6.40
N CYS A 115 8.31 2.86 -6.48
CA CYS A 115 7.92 1.49 -6.80
C CYS A 115 8.26 1.14 -8.26
N LYS A 116 8.88 -0.04 -8.46
CA LYS A 116 9.31 -0.54 -9.79
C LYS A 116 8.21 -1.33 -10.51
N ALA A 117 6.95 -0.92 -10.41
CA ALA A 117 5.82 -1.56 -11.09
C ALA A 117 5.53 -0.96 -12.48
N ASP A 118 4.77 -1.63 -13.35
CA ASP A 118 4.30 -1.06 -14.63
C ASP A 118 3.17 -0.05 -14.42
N ILE A 119 2.27 -0.38 -13.51
CA ILE A 119 1.21 0.50 -13.02
C ILE A 119 1.38 0.66 -11.51
N VAL A 120 1.21 1.87 -11.04
CA VAL A 120 1.18 2.21 -9.62
C VAL A 120 -0.22 2.72 -9.27
N VAL A 121 -0.77 2.26 -8.16
CA VAL A 121 -2.05 2.76 -7.63
C VAL A 121 -1.86 3.32 -6.22
N CYS A 122 -2.63 4.33 -5.86
CA CYS A 122 -2.57 4.95 -4.53
C CYS A 122 -3.98 5.38 -4.10
N SER A 123 -4.33 5.14 -2.83
CA SER A 123 -5.51 5.74 -2.20
C SER A 123 -5.15 7.05 -1.50
N PHE A 124 -6.08 8.01 -1.49
CA PHE A 124 -5.96 9.27 -0.74
C PHE A 124 -6.99 9.39 0.39
N GLY A 125 -7.54 8.26 0.84
CA GLY A 125 -8.53 8.23 1.92
C GLY A 125 -7.99 8.71 3.27
N ASN A 126 -8.80 8.52 4.33
CA ASN A 126 -8.40 8.81 5.70
C ASN A 126 -7.21 7.95 6.16
N HIS A 127 -6.40 8.51 7.05
CA HIS A 127 -5.26 7.87 7.71
C HIS A 127 -4.21 7.32 6.74
N LYS A 128 -4.03 8.01 5.60
CA LYS A 128 -3.05 7.66 4.55
C LYS A 128 -1.84 8.57 4.60
N VAL A 129 -0.79 8.23 3.86
CA VAL A 129 0.38 9.11 3.74
C VAL A 129 -0.01 10.40 3.02
N ILE A 130 -0.75 10.29 1.92
CA ILE A 130 -1.46 11.42 1.32
C ILE A 130 -2.90 11.34 1.81
N GLU A 131 -3.24 12.17 2.80
CA GLU A 131 -4.55 12.16 3.45
C GLU A 131 -5.40 13.32 2.94
N LEU A 132 -6.32 12.99 2.04
CA LEU A 132 -7.33 13.90 1.47
C LEU A 132 -8.76 13.49 1.88
N GLY A 133 -8.89 12.37 2.59
CA GLY A 133 -10.16 11.75 2.96
C GLY A 133 -10.93 11.08 1.81
N GLN A 134 -10.59 11.39 0.56
CA GLN A 134 -11.22 10.81 -0.63
C GLN A 134 -10.27 10.78 -1.83
N GLY A 135 -10.61 9.97 -2.83
CA GLY A 135 -9.86 9.90 -4.06
C GLY A 135 -8.80 8.80 -4.11
N GLY A 136 -8.12 8.76 -5.24
CA GLY A 136 -6.98 7.90 -5.49
C GLY A 136 -6.36 8.23 -6.84
N MET A 137 -5.36 7.45 -7.20
CA MET A 137 -4.60 7.64 -8.42
C MET A 137 -4.24 6.31 -9.05
N ILE A 138 -4.24 6.29 -10.38
CA ILE A 138 -3.51 5.32 -11.20
C ILE A 138 -2.42 6.06 -11.97
N ALA A 139 -1.20 5.52 -11.92
CA ALA A 139 0.00 6.10 -12.49
C ALA A 139 0.74 5.07 -13.35
N THR A 140 1.13 5.41 -14.58
CA THR A 140 1.84 4.49 -15.48
C THR A 140 2.61 5.22 -16.59
N ASN A 141 3.47 4.48 -17.31
CA ASN A 141 4.10 4.94 -18.55
C ASN A 141 3.35 4.44 -19.79
N ILE A 142 2.30 3.64 -19.61
CA ILE A 142 1.45 3.11 -20.67
C ILE A 142 0.36 4.14 -20.97
N GLU A 143 -0.05 4.25 -22.22
CA GLU A 143 -1.19 5.08 -22.59
C GLU A 143 -2.48 4.55 -21.94
N MET A 144 -3.27 5.46 -21.37
CA MET A 144 -4.51 5.15 -20.67
C MET A 144 -5.64 5.98 -21.29
N ASN A 145 -6.64 5.30 -21.86
CA ASN A 145 -7.83 5.93 -22.41
C ASN A 145 -8.97 5.85 -21.39
N TYR A 146 -8.80 6.52 -20.27
CA TYR A 146 -9.80 6.63 -19.21
C TYR A 146 -9.97 8.09 -18.81
N GLU A 147 -11.21 8.48 -18.51
CA GLU A 147 -11.52 9.80 -17.99
C GLU A 147 -11.44 9.82 -16.46
N SER A 148 -11.05 10.97 -15.92
CA SER A 148 -10.99 11.19 -14.48
C SER A 148 -12.40 11.37 -13.93
N ASP A 149 -12.76 10.59 -12.92
CA ASP A 149 -13.97 10.75 -12.11
C ASP A 149 -13.67 11.39 -10.74
N PHE A 150 -12.47 11.92 -10.55
CA PHE A 150 -12.07 12.59 -9.33
C PHE A 150 -12.86 13.88 -9.10
N LYS A 151 -13.49 13.98 -7.92
CA LYS A 151 -14.27 15.14 -7.47
C LYS A 151 -13.68 15.83 -6.24
N GLY A 152 -12.48 15.42 -5.81
CA GLY A 152 -11.81 16.02 -4.66
C GLY A 152 -11.11 17.33 -5.00
N ASP A 153 -10.55 17.98 -3.97
CA ASP A 153 -9.81 19.23 -4.14
C ASP A 153 -8.38 18.94 -4.66
N ALA A 154 -8.14 19.32 -5.92
CA ALA A 154 -6.84 19.14 -6.56
C ALA A 154 -5.75 20.07 -6.01
N LYS A 155 -6.12 21.25 -5.46
CA LYS A 155 -5.17 22.17 -4.84
C LYS A 155 -4.71 21.63 -3.50
N GLU A 156 -5.66 21.20 -2.67
CA GLU A 156 -5.35 20.56 -1.38
C GLU A 156 -4.49 19.30 -1.58
N LEU A 157 -4.82 18.46 -2.57
CA LEU A 157 -3.98 17.31 -2.94
C LEU A 157 -2.54 17.72 -3.25
N GLU A 158 -2.35 18.79 -4.03
CA GLU A 158 -1.01 19.28 -4.38
C GLU A 158 -0.24 19.79 -3.16
N GLU A 159 -0.92 20.44 -2.21
CA GLU A 159 -0.34 20.86 -0.93
C GLU A 159 0.09 19.66 -0.09
N LYS A 160 -0.79 18.68 0.11
CA LYS A 160 -0.47 17.44 0.85
C LYS A 160 0.71 16.69 0.23
N VAL A 161 0.78 16.65 -1.10
CA VAL A 161 1.88 16.02 -1.83
C VAL A 161 3.21 16.74 -1.60
N LYS A 162 3.22 18.08 -1.50
CA LYS A 162 4.44 18.85 -1.19
C LYS A 162 4.90 18.66 0.25
N GLU A 163 3.98 18.39 1.17
CA GLU A 163 4.28 18.17 2.59
C GLU A 163 4.64 16.71 2.94
N ILE A 164 4.68 15.81 1.96
CA ILE A 164 4.85 14.38 2.18
C ILE A 164 6.13 14.06 2.96
N ASP A 165 7.25 14.72 2.64
CA ASP A 165 8.53 14.49 3.31
C ASP A 165 8.44 14.89 4.79
N LYS A 166 7.85 16.05 5.08
CA LYS A 166 7.63 16.53 6.45
C LYS A 166 6.74 15.56 7.24
N ARG A 167 5.68 15.03 6.61
CA ARG A 167 4.78 14.05 7.23
C ARG A 167 5.51 12.74 7.51
N LEU A 168 6.27 12.21 6.56
CA LEU A 168 7.07 10.99 6.74
C LEU A 168 8.10 11.15 7.86
N GLU A 169 8.75 12.31 7.98
CA GLU A 169 9.68 12.57 9.09
C GLU A 169 8.99 12.59 10.46
N LYS A 170 7.78 13.16 10.56
CA LYS A 170 6.98 13.06 11.80
C LYS A 170 6.65 11.61 12.14
N LEU A 171 6.20 10.83 11.16
CA LEU A 171 5.85 9.42 11.35
C LEU A 171 7.04 8.57 11.77
N LYS A 172 8.23 8.79 11.18
CA LYS A 172 9.47 8.11 11.57
C LYS A 172 9.86 8.43 13.02
N LYS A 173 9.76 9.68 13.43
CA LYS A 173 10.03 10.07 14.84
C LYS A 173 9.07 9.39 15.81
N LEU A 174 7.77 9.38 15.47
CA LEU A 174 6.77 8.68 16.27
C LEU A 174 7.06 7.17 16.34
N LYS A 175 7.43 6.56 15.20
CA LYS A 175 7.84 5.14 15.15
C LYS A 175 9.01 4.86 16.11
N THR A 176 10.07 5.68 16.04
CA THR A 176 11.23 5.52 16.93
C THR A 176 10.85 5.64 18.41
N GLN A 177 9.95 6.58 18.74
CA GLN A 177 9.47 6.75 20.11
C GLN A 177 8.69 5.52 20.58
N VAL A 178 7.67 5.09 19.83
CA VAL A 178 6.85 3.93 20.19
C VAL A 178 7.68 2.65 20.26
N SER A 179 8.60 2.42 19.33
CA SER A 179 9.52 1.27 19.38
C SER A 179 10.41 1.27 20.62
N LYS A 180 10.82 2.44 21.12
CA LYS A 180 11.61 2.57 22.34
C LYS A 180 10.77 2.28 23.59
N ASP A 181 9.53 2.73 23.59
CA ASP A 181 8.61 2.56 24.72
C ASP A 181 8.15 1.11 24.87
N LEU A 182 8.09 0.36 23.76
CA LEU A 182 7.66 -1.06 23.73
C LEU A 182 8.85 -2.03 23.53
N LYS A 183 10.07 -1.60 23.85
CA LYS A 183 11.30 -2.37 23.57
C LYS A 183 11.37 -3.72 24.31
N GLU A 184 10.59 -3.90 25.37
CA GLU A 184 10.47 -5.13 26.14
C GLU A 184 9.59 -6.19 25.47
N PHE A 185 8.79 -5.79 24.48
CA PHE A 185 7.98 -6.68 23.67
C PHE A 185 8.73 -7.15 22.42
N ASP A 186 8.26 -8.23 21.80
CA ASP A 186 8.81 -8.71 20.53
C ASP A 186 8.27 -7.84 19.38
N ILE A 187 9.07 -6.86 18.97
CA ILE A 187 8.77 -5.98 17.83
C ILE A 187 9.20 -6.65 16.54
N LEU A 188 8.23 -6.89 15.65
CA LEU A 188 8.50 -7.38 14.31
C LEU A 188 9.18 -6.28 13.49
N GLN A 189 10.50 -6.40 13.36
CA GLN A 189 11.31 -5.43 12.64
C GLN A 189 10.89 -5.32 11.17
N GLY A 190 10.69 -4.08 10.72
CA GLY A 190 10.30 -3.77 9.36
C GLY A 190 10.60 -2.31 9.02
N ASP A 191 10.81 -2.03 7.73
CA ASP A 191 11.26 -0.73 7.23
C ASP A 191 10.10 0.25 6.91
N GLY A 192 8.88 -0.12 7.28
CA GLY A 192 7.67 0.68 7.06
C GLY A 192 7.42 1.72 8.14
N LEU A 193 6.18 2.20 8.19
CA LEU A 193 5.68 3.22 9.10
C LEU A 193 5.05 2.61 10.37
N ASN A 194 4.19 1.61 10.21
CA ASN A 194 3.53 0.95 11.34
C ASN A 194 4.50 0.04 12.10
N ILE A 195 4.12 -0.26 13.35
CA ILE A 195 4.85 -1.18 14.23
C ILE A 195 3.94 -2.37 14.50
N LEU A 196 4.50 -3.59 14.40
CA LEU A 196 3.81 -4.80 14.81
C LEU A 196 4.51 -5.38 16.02
N VAL A 197 3.74 -5.65 17.07
CA VAL A 197 4.25 -6.04 18.39
C VAL A 197 3.57 -7.33 18.83
N LYS A 198 4.36 -8.30 19.27
CA LYS A 198 3.90 -9.54 19.87
C LYS A 198 4.12 -9.52 21.38
N GLY A 199 3.27 -10.24 22.11
CA GLY A 199 3.39 -10.42 23.55
C GLY A 199 2.06 -10.25 24.27
N ASP A 200 2.12 -9.64 25.45
CA ASP A 200 0.94 -9.40 26.30
C ASP A 200 0.01 -8.35 25.64
N GLU A 201 -1.03 -8.85 24.99
CA GLU A 201 -1.99 -8.05 24.22
C GLU A 201 -2.62 -6.93 25.06
N GLU A 202 -3.00 -7.21 26.31
CA GLU A 202 -3.68 -6.24 27.18
C GLU A 202 -2.78 -5.05 27.48
N LYS A 203 -1.48 -5.30 27.74
CA LYS A 203 -0.51 -4.22 27.99
C LYS A 203 -0.23 -3.39 26.73
N ILE A 204 -0.12 -4.04 25.57
CA ILE A 204 0.12 -3.33 24.30
C ILE A 204 -1.09 -2.46 23.95
N ILE A 205 -2.31 -3.00 24.08
CA ILE A 205 -3.55 -2.24 23.85
C ILE A 205 -3.66 -1.08 24.82
N LYS A 206 -3.40 -1.32 26.11
CA LYS A 206 -3.41 -0.25 27.11
C LYS A 206 -2.42 0.86 26.77
N TYR A 207 -1.21 0.52 26.32
CA TYR A 207 -0.25 1.52 25.84
C TYR A 207 -0.83 2.32 24.67
N CYS A 208 -1.46 1.67 23.68
CA CYS A 208 -2.08 2.36 22.57
C CYS A 208 -3.20 3.32 23.02
N GLU A 209 -4.06 2.90 23.95
CA GLU A 209 -5.16 3.71 24.49
C GLU A 209 -4.63 4.92 25.28
N ASP A 210 -3.66 4.69 26.17
CA ASP A 210 -3.04 5.73 26.99
C ASP A 210 -2.31 6.78 26.11
N ASN A 211 -1.83 6.39 24.92
CA ASN A 211 -1.14 7.27 23.97
C ASN A 211 -2.01 7.70 22.76
N GLN A 212 -3.31 7.40 22.75
CA GLN A 212 -4.23 7.74 21.64
C GLN A 212 -3.76 7.23 20.26
N LEU A 213 -3.16 6.04 20.23
CA LEU A 213 -2.72 5.36 19.02
C LEU A 213 -3.80 4.39 18.55
N GLU A 214 -4.16 4.45 17.27
CA GLU A 214 -5.01 3.41 16.71
C GLU A 214 -4.26 2.09 16.57
N TYR A 215 -4.97 0.98 16.72
CA TYR A 215 -4.40 -0.34 16.55
C TYR A 215 -5.37 -1.32 15.86
N LYS A 216 -4.82 -2.41 15.35
CA LYS A 216 -5.57 -3.57 14.82
C LYS A 216 -4.96 -4.85 15.35
N LYS A 217 -5.83 -5.77 15.80
CA LYS A 217 -5.43 -7.14 16.15
C LYS A 217 -5.18 -7.95 14.87
N CYS A 218 -4.09 -8.71 14.84
CA CYS A 218 -3.79 -9.73 13.84
C CYS A 218 -4.02 -11.12 14.48
N PRO A 219 -4.29 -12.19 13.69
CA PRO A 219 -4.17 -12.28 12.24
C PRO A 219 -5.26 -11.53 11.48
N MET A 220 -4.86 -10.79 10.44
CA MET A 220 -5.78 -10.13 9.50
C MET A 220 -5.23 -10.22 8.08
N LYS A 221 -6.02 -10.78 7.15
CA LYS A 221 -5.56 -11.07 5.77
C LYS A 221 -4.94 -9.86 5.07
N ILE A 222 -5.50 -8.66 5.25
CA ILE A 222 -4.97 -7.42 4.63
C ILE A 222 -3.71 -6.84 5.32
N LYS A 223 -3.29 -7.43 6.44
CA LYS A 223 -2.05 -7.13 7.15
C LYS A 223 -1.18 -8.38 7.17
N ILE A 224 -1.07 -9.04 8.32
CA ILE A 224 -0.30 -10.26 8.48
C ILE A 224 -1.13 -11.34 9.17
N LYS A 225 -0.72 -12.60 9.02
CA LYS A 225 -1.33 -13.79 9.61
C LYS A 225 -0.63 -14.24 10.91
N GLU A 226 0.35 -13.49 11.38
CA GLU A 226 0.93 -13.72 12.70
C GLU A 226 0.06 -13.07 13.78
N ASP A 227 0.03 -13.68 14.95
CA ASP A 227 -0.58 -13.11 16.15
C ASP A 227 0.27 -11.92 16.62
N ALA A 228 -0.30 -10.72 16.58
CA ALA A 228 0.37 -9.45 16.86
C ALA A 228 -0.64 -8.30 16.95
N ILE A 229 -0.24 -7.19 17.57
CA ILE A 229 -0.91 -5.90 17.50
C ILE A 229 -0.20 -5.02 16.48
N SER A 230 -0.94 -4.57 15.46
CA SER A 230 -0.48 -3.58 14.48
C SER A 230 -0.88 -2.19 14.96
N ILE A 231 0.10 -1.37 15.32
CA ILE A 231 -0.09 0.02 15.75
C ILE A 231 -0.07 0.91 14.50
N GLU A 232 -1.17 1.60 14.23
CA GLU A 232 -1.39 2.41 13.03
C GLU A 232 -0.88 3.83 13.25
N LEU A 233 0.36 4.12 12.88
CA LEU A 233 0.93 5.45 13.14
C LEU A 233 0.41 6.53 12.18
N THR A 234 -0.08 6.13 11.01
CA THR A 234 -0.57 7.07 10.00
C THR A 234 -1.88 7.76 10.37
N SER A 235 -2.66 7.21 11.31
CA SER A 235 -3.85 7.85 11.86
C SER A 235 -3.55 8.84 12.99
N SER A 236 -2.36 8.79 13.57
CA SER A 236 -1.99 9.54 14.78
C SER A 236 -1.27 10.87 14.49
N VAL A 237 -1.05 11.20 13.21
CA VAL A 237 -0.39 12.45 12.81
C VAL A 237 -1.31 13.20 11.86
N ASN A 238 -1.81 14.35 12.28
CA ASN A 238 -2.49 15.33 11.42
C ASN A 238 -1.54 16.47 11.00
#